data_AF-A0A1C5Z794-F1
#
_entry.id   AF-A0A1C5Z794-F1
#
_cell.length_a   1.000
_cell.length_b   1.000
_cell.length_c   1.000
_cell.angle_alpha   90.00
_cell.angle_beta   90.00
_cell.angle_gamma   90.00
#
_symmetry.space_group_name_H-M   'P 1'
#
loop_
_entity.id
_entity.type
_entity.pdbx_description
1 polymer ?
#
loop_
_entity_poly.entity_id
_entity_poly.type
_entity_poly.pdbx_seq_one_letter_code
_entity_poly.pdbx_strand_id
1 'polypeptide(L)'
;MNFGNILRELLEDNDITQKQLADDLNIASTTIGNYIRGLREPDFQILKLFASYFHVTTDYLLNFQSGITKDHGEDELLHLYRTLPEDKKELLLEQGKLLVRLNLKDDVKSSKSTFQGKNNVG
;
A
#
# COMPACT_ATOMS: atom_id res chain seq x y z
N MET A 1 1.19 4.01 -13.29
CA MET A 1 1.25 2.63 -13.84
C MET A 1 -0.08 2.29 -14.48
N ASN A 2 -0.15 1.25 -15.32
CA ASN A 2 -1.44 0.69 -15.77
C ASN A 2 -1.74 -0.62 -15.01
N PHE A 3 -2.99 -1.09 -15.07
CA PHE A 3 -3.43 -2.32 -14.41
C PHE A 3 -2.52 -3.53 -14.69
N GLY A 4 -2.09 -3.69 -15.95
CA GLY A 4 -1.26 -4.83 -16.35
C GLY A 4 0.13 -4.85 -15.71
N ASN A 5 0.71 -3.68 -15.44
CA ASN A 5 1.97 -3.58 -14.70
C ASN A 5 1.79 -3.91 -13.23
N ILE A 6 0.75 -3.38 -12.58
CA ILE A 6 0.43 -3.69 -11.18
C ILE A 6 0.17 -5.18 -11.00
N LEU A 7 -0.57 -5.81 -11.92
CA LEU A 7 -0.82 -7.25 -11.86
C LEU A 7 0.47 -8.06 -12.03
N ARG A 8 1.46 -7.56 -12.79
CA ARG A 8 2.76 -8.24 -12.93
C ARG A 8 3.58 -8.14 -11.64
N GLU A 9 3.63 -6.97 -11.04
CA GLU A 9 4.31 -6.75 -9.75
C GLU A 9 3.70 -7.63 -8.66
N LEU A 10 2.37 -7.69 -8.57
CA LEU A 10 1.68 -8.57 -7.61
C LEU A 10 2.00 -10.06 -7.82
N LEU A 11 2.21 -10.51 -9.06
CA LEU A 11 2.64 -11.89 -9.32
C LEU A 11 4.07 -12.13 -8.83
N GLU A 12 4.98 -11.17 -9.07
CA GLU A 12 6.38 -11.21 -8.65
C GLU A 12 6.51 -11.17 -7.12
N ASP A 13 5.81 -10.25 -6.46
CA ASP A 13 5.85 -10.06 -4.99
C ASP A 13 5.29 -11.26 -4.22
N ASN A 14 4.39 -12.03 -4.84
CA ASN A 14 3.80 -13.23 -4.24
C ASN A 14 4.45 -14.54 -4.72
N ASP A 15 5.53 -14.47 -5.51
CA ASP A 15 6.22 -15.64 -6.09
C ASP A 15 5.28 -16.61 -6.84
N ILE A 16 4.26 -16.08 -7.53
CA ILE A 16 3.29 -16.90 -8.28
C ILE A 16 3.34 -16.64 -9.79
N THR A 17 3.02 -17.68 -10.56
CA THR A 17 2.99 -17.60 -12.02
C THR A 17 1.61 -17.19 -12.54
N GLN A 18 1.54 -16.67 -13.77
CA GLN A 18 0.26 -16.41 -14.45
C GLN A 18 -0.62 -17.65 -14.55
N LYS A 19 -0.01 -18.84 -14.69
CA LYS A 19 -0.72 -20.12 -14.73
C LYS A 19 -1.30 -20.45 -13.36
N GLN A 20 -0.52 -20.27 -12.29
CA GLN A 20 -0.99 -20.51 -10.93
C GLN A 20 -2.18 -19.62 -10.60
N LEU A 21 -2.08 -18.31 -10.86
CA LEU A 21 -3.20 -17.37 -10.68
C LEU A 21 -4.45 -17.77 -11.49
N ALA A 22 -4.24 -18.20 -12.73
CA ALA A 22 -5.32 -18.67 -13.61
C ALA A 22 -6.04 -19.90 -13.02
N ASP A 23 -5.27 -20.87 -12.53
CA ASP A 23 -5.79 -22.09 -11.92
C ASP A 23 -6.53 -21.78 -10.60
N ASP A 24 -5.95 -20.93 -9.74
CA ASP A 24 -6.51 -20.56 -8.43
C ASP A 24 -7.83 -19.78 -8.55
N LEU A 25 -7.94 -18.94 -9.58
CA LEU A 25 -9.13 -18.10 -9.81
C LEU A 25 -10.11 -18.71 -10.82
N ASN A 26 -9.82 -19.90 -11.35
CA ASN A 26 -10.59 -20.55 -12.40
C ASN A 26 -10.85 -19.64 -13.62
N ILE A 27 -9.78 -18.94 -14.06
CA ILE A 27 -9.77 -18.06 -15.23
C ILE A 27 -8.83 -18.69 -16.27
N ALA A 28 -9.17 -18.61 -17.56
CA ALA A 28 -8.24 -19.08 -18.59
C ALA A 28 -6.90 -18.32 -18.54
N SER A 29 -5.77 -19.03 -18.55
CA SER A 29 -4.43 -18.40 -18.50
C SER A 29 -4.19 -17.37 -19.61
N THR A 30 -4.77 -17.58 -20.80
CA THR A 30 -4.76 -16.61 -21.90
C THR A 30 -5.46 -15.30 -21.54
N THR A 31 -6.50 -15.34 -20.72
CA THR A 31 -7.23 -14.16 -20.24
C THR A 31 -6.39 -13.36 -19.25
N ILE A 32 -5.70 -14.03 -18.31
CA ILE A 32 -4.72 -13.39 -17.42
C ILE A 32 -3.61 -12.72 -18.23
N GLY A 33 -3.04 -13.43 -19.22
CA GLY A 33 -2.02 -12.88 -20.11
C GLY A 33 -2.52 -11.71 -20.98
N ASN A 34 -3.82 -11.64 -21.29
CA ASN A 34 -4.42 -10.50 -21.98
C ASN A 34 -4.54 -9.28 -21.06
N TYR A 35 -4.86 -9.47 -19.78
CA TYR A 35 -4.88 -8.39 -18.80
C TYR A 35 -3.48 -7.81 -18.54
N ILE A 36 -2.48 -8.67 -18.35
CA ILE A 36 -1.09 -8.25 -18.08
C ILE A 36 -0.49 -7.47 -19.26
N ARG A 37 -0.87 -7.81 -20.50
CA ARG A 37 -0.45 -7.11 -21.72
C ARG A 37 -1.32 -5.88 -22.05
N GLY A 38 -2.40 -5.63 -21.30
CA GLY A 38 -3.33 -4.53 -21.57
C GLY A 38 -4.17 -4.71 -22.84
N LEU A 39 -4.29 -5.94 -23.36
CA LEU A 39 -5.13 -6.24 -24.53
C LEU A 39 -6.62 -6.32 -24.18
N ARG A 40 -6.92 -6.53 -22.89
CA ARG A 40 -8.27 -6.58 -22.34
C ARG A 40 -8.22 -5.93 -20.96
N GLU A 41 -9.32 -5.31 -20.57
CA GLU A 41 -9.52 -4.84 -19.19
C GLU A 41 -10.37 -5.85 -18.40
N PRO A 42 -10.07 -6.08 -17.11
CA PRO A 42 -10.93 -6.88 -16.25
C PRO A 42 -12.26 -6.16 -16.02
N ASP A 43 -13.35 -6.93 -15.93
CA ASP A 43 -14.61 -6.38 -15.45
C ASP A 43 -14.58 -6.23 -13.91
N PHE A 44 -15.64 -5.65 -13.33
CA PHE A 44 -15.73 -5.44 -11.89
C PHE A 44 -15.70 -6.72 -11.07
N GLN A 45 -16.15 -7.87 -11.59
CA GLN A 45 -16.09 -9.12 -10.85
C GLN A 45 -14.66 -9.64 -10.79
N ILE A 46 -13.96 -9.62 -11.92
CA ILE A 46 -12.55 -9.99 -12.01
C ILE A 46 -11.69 -9.06 -11.16
N LEU A 47 -11.96 -7.75 -11.17
CA LEU A 47 -11.23 -6.78 -10.36
C LEU A 47 -11.35 -7.07 -8.86
N LYS A 48 -12.57 -7.34 -8.36
CA LYS A 48 -12.79 -7.73 -6.96
C LYS A 48 -12.12 -9.05 -6.62
N LEU A 49 -12.08 -9.99 -7.56
CA LEU A 49 -11.44 -11.29 -7.37
C LEU A 49 -9.93 -11.12 -7.17
N PHE A 50 -9.27 -10.34 -8.02
CA PHE A 50 -7.86 -10.00 -7.84
C PHE A 50 -7.61 -9.25 -6.53
N ALA A 51 -8.44 -8.24 -6.21
CA ALA A 51 -8.28 -7.48 -4.97
C ALA A 51 -8.35 -8.38 -3.73
N SER A 52 -9.28 -9.34 -3.74
CA SER A 52 -9.45 -10.31 -2.65
C SER A 52 -8.28 -11.29 -2.57
N TYR A 53 -7.83 -11.80 -3.72
CA TYR A 53 -6.73 -12.77 -3.82
C TYR A 53 -5.40 -12.18 -3.35
N PHE A 54 -5.08 -10.96 -3.76
CA PHE A 54 -3.83 -10.27 -3.40
C PHE A 54 -3.93 -9.42 -2.13
N HIS A 55 -5.10 -9.40 -1.47
CA HIS A 55 -5.38 -8.61 -0.28
C HIS A 55 -5.14 -7.09 -0.43
N VAL A 56 -5.32 -6.56 -1.65
CA VAL A 56 -5.19 -5.14 -2.00
C VAL A 56 -6.58 -4.50 -2.24
N THR A 57 -6.62 -3.17 -2.37
CA THR A 57 -7.84 -2.46 -2.77
C THR A 57 -8.03 -2.48 -4.28
N THR A 58 -9.25 -2.27 -4.76
CA THR A 58 -9.48 -2.07 -6.20
C THR A 58 -8.85 -0.78 -6.70
N ASP A 59 -8.76 0.24 -5.84
CA ASP A 59 -8.09 1.52 -6.14
C ASP A 59 -6.60 1.29 -6.43
N TYR A 60 -5.92 0.48 -5.62
CA TYR A 60 -4.54 0.06 -5.87
C TYR A 60 -4.40 -0.63 -7.24
N LEU A 61 -5.24 -1.61 -7.55
CA LEU A 61 -5.23 -2.31 -8.84
C LEU A 61 -5.45 -1.38 -10.04
N LEU A 62 -6.31 -0.38 -9.88
CA LEU A 62 -6.62 0.60 -10.91
C LEU A 62 -5.59 1.73 -10.99
N ASN A 63 -4.57 1.74 -10.12
CA ASN A 63 -3.67 2.88 -9.91
C ASN A 63 -4.45 4.19 -9.71
N PHE A 64 -5.58 4.12 -9.00
CA PHE A 64 -6.48 5.25 -8.81
C PHE A 64 -6.40 5.74 -7.37
N GLN A 65 -6.23 7.05 -7.21
CA GLN A 65 -6.31 7.71 -5.91
C GLN A 65 -7.47 8.69 -5.98
N SER A 66 -8.57 8.35 -5.32
CA SER A 66 -9.52 9.40 -4.94
C SER A 66 -8.76 10.31 -3.98
N GLY A 67 -8.79 11.63 -4.17
CA GLY A 67 -7.95 12.61 -3.45
C GLY A 67 -8.12 12.69 -1.92
N ILE A 68 -8.65 11.63 -1.30
CA ILE A 68 -8.71 11.34 0.13
C ILE A 68 -7.38 10.72 0.60
N THR A 69 -6.75 9.83 -0.19
CA THR A 69 -5.40 9.29 0.09
C THR A 69 -4.38 10.20 -0.58
N LYS A 70 -3.50 10.82 0.21
CA LYS A 70 -2.60 11.88 -0.27
C LYS A 70 -1.36 11.34 -1.00
N ASP A 71 -1.05 10.05 -0.87
CA ASP A 71 0.14 9.45 -1.45
C ASP A 71 0.05 7.89 -1.49
N HIS A 72 0.80 7.25 -2.40
CA HIS A 72 0.84 5.79 -2.60
C HIS A 72 1.36 5.01 -1.37
N GLY A 73 2.07 5.68 -0.46
CA GLY A 73 2.65 5.12 0.76
C GLY A 73 1.62 4.67 1.78
N GLU A 74 0.40 5.22 1.77
CA GLU A 74 -0.68 4.73 2.64
C GLU A 74 -1.17 3.34 2.20
N ASP A 75 -1.36 3.16 0.89
CA ASP A 75 -1.74 1.88 0.31
C ASP A 75 -0.62 0.84 0.48
N GLU A 76 0.64 1.26 0.27
CA GLU A 76 1.82 0.41 0.49
C GLU A 76 1.95 -0.03 1.95
N LEU A 77 1.79 0.90 2.91
CA LEU A 77 1.82 0.59 4.34
C LEU A 77 0.72 -0.41 4.72
N LEU A 78 -0.49 -0.24 4.18
CA LEU A 78 -1.60 -1.16 4.44
C LEU A 78 -1.37 -2.54 3.84
N HIS A 79 -0.81 -2.61 2.63
CA HIS A 79 -0.43 -3.87 1.99
C HIS A 79 0.63 -4.60 2.82
N LEU A 80 1.73 -3.91 3.17
CA LEU A 80 2.79 -4.45 4.03
C LEU A 80 2.21 -4.98 5.35
N TYR A 81 1.35 -4.20 6.02
CA TYR A 81 0.71 -4.63 7.27
C TYR A 81 -0.13 -5.90 7.10
N ARG A 82 -0.84 -6.07 5.98
CA ARG A 82 -1.67 -7.27 5.72
C ARG A 82 -0.83 -8.51 5.40
N THR A 83 0.26 -8.34 4.67
CA THR A 83 1.16 -9.43 4.23
C THR A 83 2.09 -9.92 5.36
N LEU A 84 2.37 -9.08 6.35
CA LEU A 84 3.24 -9.45 7.46
C LEU A 84 2.65 -10.58 8.35
N PRO A 85 3.50 -11.45 8.91
CA PRO A 85 3.12 -12.31 10.03
C PRO A 85 2.65 -11.52 11.25
N GLU A 86 1.75 -12.09 12.06
CA GLU A 86 1.15 -11.40 13.22
C GLU A 86 2.18 -10.82 14.20
N ASP A 87 3.28 -11.53 14.47
CA ASP A 87 4.37 -11.07 15.34
C ASP A 87 5.10 -9.83 14.77
N LYS A 88 5.12 -9.68 13.44
CA LYS A 88 5.72 -8.54 12.76
C LYS A 88 4.77 -7.34 12.65
N LYS A 89 3.45 -7.59 12.62
CA LYS A 89 2.45 -6.51 12.64
C LYS A 89 2.55 -5.70 13.93
N GLU A 90 2.67 -6.37 15.07
CA GLU A 90 2.83 -5.70 16.36
C GLU A 90 4.11 -4.84 16.40
N LEU A 91 5.22 -5.38 15.87
CA LEU A 91 6.47 -4.65 15.75
C LEU A 91 6.33 -3.39 14.86
N LEU A 92 5.68 -3.50 13.70
CA LEU A 92 5.46 -2.38 12.79
C LEU A 92 4.62 -1.27 13.47
N LEU A 93 3.59 -1.65 14.22
CA LEU A 93 2.78 -0.69 14.98
C LEU A 93 3.59 0.00 16.08
N GLU A 94 4.46 -0.70 16.79
CA GLU A 94 5.32 -0.08 17.80
C GLU A 94 6.33 0.90 17.19
N GLN A 95 6.90 0.56 16.02
CA GLN A 95 7.75 1.49 15.27
C GLN A 95 6.97 2.75 14.86
N GLY A 96 5.75 2.59 14.33
CA GLY A 96 4.88 3.72 14.01
C GLY A 96 4.58 4.60 15.22
N LYS A 97 4.22 4.00 16.36
CA LYS A 97 4.01 4.74 17.63
C LYS A 97 5.28 5.47 18.09
N LEU A 98 6.45 4.86 17.93
CA LEU A 98 7.73 5.48 18.29
C LEU A 98 8.03 6.70 17.42
N LEU A 99 7.83 6.62 16.11
CA LEU A 99 8.01 7.74 15.19
C LEU A 99 7.10 8.92 15.56
N VAL A 100 5.82 8.66 15.88
CA VAL A 100 4.88 9.69 16.34
C VAL A 100 5.36 10.35 17.64
N ARG A 101 5.83 9.54 18.61
CA ARG A 101 6.35 10.07 19.89
C ARG A 101 7.60 10.92 19.71
N LEU A 102 8.48 10.60 18.75
CA LEU A 102 9.67 11.38 18.46
C LEU A 102 9.30 12.75 17.88
N ASN A 103 8.41 12.80 16.88
CA ASN A 103 7.94 14.05 16.30
C ASN A 103 7.30 14.98 17.34
N LEU A 104 6.51 14.43 18.27
CA LEU A 104 5.91 15.22 19.36
C LEU A 104 6.97 15.80 20.33
N LYS A 105 8.10 15.12 20.54
CA LYS A 105 9.19 15.63 21.41
C LYS A 105 10.00 16.72 20.73
N ASP A 106 10.17 16.62 19.42
CA ASP A 106 10.89 17.63 18.63
C ASP A 106 10.05 18.93 18.53
N ASP A 107 8.73 18.83 18.39
CA ASP A 107 7.82 19.99 18.44
C ASP A 107 7.82 20.70 19.80
N VAL A 108 7.89 19.94 20.90
CA VAL A 108 7.95 20.51 22.26
C VAL A 108 9.30 21.18 22.55
N LYS A 109 10.42 20.65 22.02
CA LYS A 109 11.74 21.31 22.14
C LYS A 109 11.85 22.57 21.26
N SER A 110 11.32 22.51 20.04
CA SER A 110 11.17 23.66 19.12
C SER A 110 10.37 24.79 19.76
N SER A 111 9.23 24.47 20.39
CA SER A 111 8.38 25.47 21.05
C SER A 111 9.01 26.09 22.30
N LYS A 112 9.88 25.37 23.03
CA LYS A 112 10.52 25.90 24.25
C LYS A 112 11.71 26.83 23.96
N SER A 113 12.40 26.69 22.82
CA SER A 113 13.52 27.58 22.47
C SER A 113 13.07 28.98 22.03
N THR A 114 11.86 29.12 21.48
CA THR A 114 11.31 30.41 21.05
C THR A 114 10.85 31.31 22.23
N PHE A 115 10.58 30.73 23.41
CA PHE A 115 10.08 31.47 24.57
C PHE A 115 11.18 32.04 25.50
N GLN A 116 12.45 31.62 25.39
CA GLN A 116 13.52 32.15 26.25
C GLN A 116 14.20 33.43 25.73
N GLY A 117 13.85 33.92 24.54
CA GLY A 117 14.50 35.07 23.90
C GLY A 117 13.87 36.46 24.12
N LYS A 118 12.76 36.60 24.88
CA LYS A 118 12.03 37.88 25.00
C LYS A 118 12.12 38.63 26.33
N ASN A 119 12.88 38.14 27.30
CA ASN A 119 12.99 38.79 28.61
C ASN A 119 14.43 39.24 28.89
N ASN A 120 14.91 40.27 28.18
CA ASN A 120 15.98 41.14 28.70
C ASN A 120 16.10 42.43 27.86
N VAL A 121 15.30 43.43 28.19
CA VAL A 121 15.62 44.84 27.98
C VAL A 121 14.84 45.64 29.03
N GLY A 122 15.55 46.03 30.07
CA GLY A 122 15.13 46.91 31.15
C GLY A 122 16.37 47.55 31.75
#